data_AF-A0A1Q2L4U1-F1
#
_entry.id   AF-A0A1Q2L4U1-F1
#
_cell.length_a   1.000
_cell.length_b   1.000
_cell.length_c   1.000
_cell.angle_alpha   90.00
_cell.angle_beta   90.00
_cell.angle_gamma   90.00
#
_symmetry.space_group_name_H-M   'P 1'
#
loop_
_entity.id
_entity.type
_entity.pdbx_description
1 polymer ?
#
loop_
_entity_poly.entity_id
_entity_poly.type
_entity_poly.pdbx_seq_one_letter_code
_entity_poly.pdbx_strand_id
1 'polypeptide(L)'
;MEQFYETMKAFIDSAGWFAPVLFILLHLIRPLLFLPVVVVCITGGVLFGFVKGVLLSYIGLSILALSTYWMVDQSPKFKAKIDRLKEKFMHDKTISLGQVMVLRVMPFVSFNLLSVYLMEMTKSYKEYALYSLLGLIAPAVLYTAFGNAISTLSWLTMLLLLLVLVTVYFFVGKVHKSRTTAD
;
A
#
# COMPACT_ATOMS: atom_id res chain seq x y z
N MET A 1 20.43 -14.52 6.81
CA MET A 1 19.93 -13.95 5.54
C MET A 1 19.93 -15.00 4.44
N GLU A 2 21.05 -15.69 4.19
CA GLU A 2 21.14 -16.76 3.17
C GLU A 2 20.10 -17.88 3.36
N GLN A 3 19.93 -18.40 4.58
CA GLN A 3 18.97 -19.50 4.82
C GLN A 3 17.50 -19.11 4.59
N PHE A 4 17.13 -17.85 4.87
CA PHE A 4 15.80 -17.32 4.56
C PHE A 4 15.62 -17.19 3.04
N TYR A 5 16.66 -16.73 2.36
CA TYR A 5 16.69 -16.59 0.91
C TYR A 5 16.56 -17.92 0.19
N GLU A 6 17.29 -18.94 0.63
CA GLU A 6 17.21 -20.30 0.09
C GLU A 6 15.84 -20.94 0.35
N THR A 7 15.25 -20.70 1.52
CA THR A 7 13.88 -21.17 1.81
C THR A 7 12.85 -20.48 0.91
N MET A 8 13.00 -19.18 0.65
CA MET A 8 12.12 -18.43 -0.25
C MET A 8 12.31 -18.82 -1.71
N LYS A 9 13.53 -19.06 -2.17
CA LYS A 9 13.80 -19.60 -3.51
C LYS A 9 13.21 -20.99 -3.67
N ALA A 10 13.45 -21.89 -2.72
CA ALA A 10 12.86 -23.23 -2.74
C ALA A 10 11.32 -23.18 -2.74
N PHE A 11 10.72 -22.23 -2.00
CA PHE A 11 9.27 -22.04 -2.04
C PHE A 11 8.78 -21.53 -3.41
N ILE A 12 9.46 -20.56 -4.02
CA ILE A 12 9.13 -20.09 -5.38
C ILE A 12 9.32 -21.21 -6.41
N ASP A 13 10.44 -21.91 -6.37
CA ASP A 13 10.78 -22.99 -7.31
C ASP A 13 9.82 -24.17 -7.18
N SER A 14 9.37 -24.48 -5.95
CA SER A 14 8.35 -25.50 -5.69
C SER A 14 6.94 -25.06 -6.10
N ALA A 15 6.60 -23.77 -5.97
CA ALA A 15 5.33 -23.20 -6.42
C ALA A 15 5.27 -23.02 -7.94
N GLY A 16 6.41 -22.90 -8.60
CA GLY A 16 6.55 -22.81 -10.06
C GLY A 16 5.64 -21.72 -10.66
N TRP A 17 4.88 -22.09 -11.69
CA TRP A 17 3.96 -21.19 -12.39
C TRP A 17 2.82 -20.65 -11.51
N PHE A 18 2.51 -21.29 -10.38
CA PHE A 18 1.42 -20.86 -9.48
C PHE A 18 1.81 -19.74 -8.51
N ALA A 19 3.11 -19.45 -8.35
CA ALA A 19 3.60 -18.43 -7.41
C ALA A 19 2.89 -17.06 -7.55
N PRO A 20 2.66 -16.50 -8.76
CA PRO A 20 1.94 -15.23 -8.92
C PRO A 20 0.49 -15.28 -8.43
N VAL A 21 -0.20 -16.41 -8.65
CA VAL A 21 -1.59 -16.59 -8.24
C VAL A 21 -1.69 -16.68 -6.72
N LEU A 22 -0.82 -17.48 -6.10
CA LEU A 22 -0.73 -17.58 -4.64
C LEU A 22 -0.42 -16.23 -3.99
N PHE A 23 0.42 -15.42 -4.63
CA PHE A 23 0.75 -14.08 -4.14
C PHE A 23 -0.43 -13.10 -4.24
N ILE A 24 -1.24 -13.18 -5.30
CA ILE A 24 -2.50 -12.42 -5.39
C ILE A 24 -3.48 -12.90 -4.31
N LEU A 25 -3.61 -14.21 -4.10
CA LEU A 25 -4.44 -14.75 -3.02
C LEU A 25 -3.96 -14.28 -1.65
N LEU A 26 -2.65 -14.20 -1.43
CA LEU A 26 -2.06 -13.66 -0.20
C LEU A 26 -2.54 -12.23 0.08
N HIS A 27 -2.65 -11.39 -0.96
CA HIS A 27 -3.24 -10.05 -0.83
C HIS A 27 -4.70 -10.07 -0.41
N LEU A 28 -5.48 -11.08 -0.80
CA LEU A 28 -6.89 -11.19 -0.44
C LEU A 28 -7.08 -11.72 0.98
N ILE A 29 -6.29 -12.70 1.41
CA ILE A 29 -6.40 -13.33 2.72
C ILE A 29 -5.71 -12.52 3.84
N ARG A 30 -4.81 -11.58 3.49
CA ARG A 30 -4.07 -10.79 4.49
C ARG A 30 -4.93 -10.15 5.58
N PRO A 31 -6.18 -9.65 5.34
CA PRO A 31 -6.97 -9.06 6.41
C PRO A 31 -7.42 -10.09 7.43
N LEU A 32 -7.59 -11.36 7.03
CA LEU A 32 -7.92 -12.48 7.91
C LEU A 32 -6.70 -12.90 8.76
N LEU A 33 -5.50 -12.73 8.19
CA LEU A 33 -4.23 -13.03 8.85
C LEU A 33 -3.66 -11.85 9.64
N PHE A 34 -4.36 -10.72 9.69
CA PHE A 34 -3.88 -9.47 10.29
C PHE A 34 -2.51 -9.01 9.74
N LEU A 35 -2.22 -9.36 8.48
CA LEU A 35 -0.96 -9.02 7.83
C LEU A 35 -1.02 -7.59 7.25
N PRO A 36 -0.07 -6.71 7.61
CA PRO A 36 0.01 -5.37 7.04
C PRO A 36 0.29 -5.40 5.53
N VAL A 37 -0.25 -4.41 4.81
CA VAL A 37 -0.03 -4.22 3.37
C VAL A 37 1.46 -4.19 3.02
N VAL A 38 2.24 -3.47 3.85
CA VAL A 38 3.68 -3.28 3.68
C VAL A 38 4.42 -4.60 3.56
N VAL A 39 4.12 -5.56 4.43
CA VAL A 39 4.80 -6.87 4.49
C VAL A 39 4.57 -7.63 3.18
N VAL A 40 3.33 -7.66 2.69
CA VAL A 40 2.98 -8.42 1.49
C VAL A 40 3.59 -7.77 0.24
N CYS A 41 3.56 -6.44 0.11
CA CYS A 41 4.17 -5.75 -1.03
C CYS A 41 5.70 -5.86 -1.06
N ILE A 42 6.37 -5.74 0.10
CA ILE A 42 7.82 -6.00 0.22
C ILE A 42 8.15 -7.42 -0.24
N THR A 43 7.36 -8.40 0.21
CA THR A 43 7.51 -9.79 -0.21
C THR A 43 7.40 -9.91 -1.74
N GLY A 44 6.46 -9.19 -2.36
CA GLY A 44 6.35 -9.15 -3.82
C GLY A 44 7.63 -8.68 -4.52
N GLY A 45 8.28 -7.65 -3.97
CA GLY A 45 9.54 -7.13 -4.50
C GLY A 45 10.72 -8.09 -4.33
N VAL A 46 10.78 -8.79 -3.19
CA VAL A 46 11.81 -9.80 -2.91
C VAL A 46 11.64 -11.03 -3.81
N LEU A 47 10.40 -11.49 -4.00
CA LEU A 47 10.11 -12.75 -4.70
C LEU A 47 10.06 -12.60 -6.22
N PHE A 48 9.48 -11.51 -6.74
CA PHE A 48 9.22 -11.35 -8.17
C PHE A 48 10.03 -10.21 -8.81
N GLY A 49 10.83 -9.51 -8.02
CA GLY A 49 11.52 -8.29 -8.43
C GLY A 49 10.58 -7.09 -8.56
N PHE A 50 11.14 -5.93 -8.91
CA PHE A 50 10.39 -4.67 -8.94
C PHE A 50 9.20 -4.70 -9.91
N VAL A 51 9.44 -4.93 -11.21
CA VAL A 51 8.38 -4.77 -12.23
C VAL A 51 7.22 -5.74 -12.03
N LYS A 52 7.51 -7.05 -11.91
CA LYS A 52 6.47 -8.07 -11.72
C LYS A 52 5.84 -7.96 -10.33
N GLY A 53 6.63 -7.67 -9.29
CA GLY A 53 6.12 -7.47 -7.94
C GLY A 53 5.14 -6.30 -7.84
N VAL A 54 5.39 -5.19 -8.55
CA VAL A 54 4.48 -4.03 -8.58
C VAL A 54 3.18 -4.41 -9.26
N LEU A 55 3.25 -5.05 -10.42
CA LEU A 55 2.06 -5.48 -11.16
C LEU A 55 1.20 -6.44 -10.34
N LEU A 56 1.81 -7.46 -9.76
CA LEU A 56 1.09 -8.46 -8.97
C LEU A 56 0.52 -7.86 -7.67
N SER A 57 1.27 -7.00 -6.99
CA SER A 57 0.80 -6.31 -5.78
C SER A 57 -0.36 -5.38 -6.12
N TYR A 58 -0.24 -4.62 -7.20
CA TYR A 58 -1.29 -3.73 -7.66
C TYR A 58 -2.57 -4.48 -7.99
N ILE A 59 -2.47 -5.62 -8.69
CA ILE A 59 -3.62 -6.48 -9.01
C ILE A 59 -4.27 -7.01 -7.71
N GLY A 60 -3.51 -7.59 -6.80
CA GLY A 60 -4.04 -8.13 -5.54
C GLY A 60 -4.70 -7.06 -4.67
N LEU A 61 -4.06 -5.89 -4.57
CA LEU A 61 -4.61 -4.72 -3.90
C LEU A 61 -5.92 -4.24 -4.53
N SER A 62 -5.97 -4.20 -5.86
CA SER A 62 -7.13 -3.75 -6.62
C SER A 62 -8.32 -4.68 -6.41
N ILE A 63 -8.10 -5.99 -6.54
CA ILE A 63 -9.14 -6.99 -6.29
C ILE A 63 -9.67 -6.84 -4.87
N LEU A 64 -8.81 -6.76 -3.86
CA LEU A 64 -9.25 -6.58 -2.47
C LEU A 64 -10.07 -5.30 -2.28
N ALA A 65 -9.64 -4.17 -2.84
CA ALA A 65 -10.35 -2.90 -2.72
C ALA A 65 -11.73 -2.96 -3.39
N LEU A 66 -11.84 -3.55 -4.58
CA LEU A 66 -13.10 -3.71 -5.27
C LEU A 66 -14.00 -4.69 -4.52
N SER A 67 -13.49 -5.86 -4.10
CA SER A 67 -14.24 -6.82 -3.30
C SER A 67 -14.78 -6.20 -2.00
N THR A 68 -13.99 -5.36 -1.33
CA THR A 68 -14.42 -4.64 -0.12
C THR A 68 -15.62 -3.73 -0.40
N TYR A 69 -15.62 -3.00 -1.52
CA TYR A 69 -16.77 -2.20 -1.94
C TYR A 69 -18.01 -3.07 -2.10
N TRP A 70 -17.92 -4.17 -2.86
CA TRP A 70 -19.05 -5.07 -3.10
C TRP A 70 -19.59 -5.69 -1.80
N MET A 71 -18.70 -6.10 -0.88
CA MET A 71 -19.09 -6.67 0.41
C MET A 71 -19.86 -5.67 1.28
N VAL A 72 -19.44 -4.40 1.29
CA VAL A 72 -20.12 -3.34 2.04
C VAL A 72 -21.41 -2.93 1.35
N ASP A 73 -21.39 -2.80 0.02
CA ASP A 73 -22.55 -2.38 -0.78
C ASP A 73 -23.75 -3.33 -0.60
N GLN A 74 -23.48 -4.63 -0.55
CA GLN A 74 -24.49 -5.69 -0.40
C GLN A 74 -24.98 -5.88 1.04
N SER A 75 -24.33 -5.26 2.03
CA SER A 75 -24.65 -5.48 3.44
C SER A 75 -25.36 -4.27 4.08
N PRO A 76 -26.70 -4.28 4.19
CA PRO A 76 -27.46 -3.14 4.71
C PRO A 76 -27.12 -2.81 6.17
N LYS A 77 -26.72 -3.82 6.96
CA LYS A 77 -26.27 -3.63 8.35
C LYS A 77 -24.95 -2.84 8.41
N PHE A 78 -24.02 -3.10 7.50
CA PHE A 78 -22.75 -2.38 7.45
C PHE A 78 -22.94 -0.96 6.91
N LYS A 79 -23.76 -0.77 5.88
CA LYS A 79 -24.14 0.57 5.39
C LYS A 79 -24.68 1.45 6.50
N ALA A 80 -25.69 0.98 7.23
CA ALA A 80 -26.27 1.74 8.34
C ALA A 80 -25.26 2.08 9.45
N LYS A 81 -24.24 1.24 9.67
CA LYS A 81 -23.16 1.51 10.64
C LYS A 81 -22.18 2.57 10.12
N ILE A 82 -21.89 2.56 8.82
CA ILE A 82 -21.04 3.53 8.16
C ILE A 82 -21.73 4.90 8.10
N ASP A 83 -23.03 4.95 7.77
CA ASP A 83 -23.83 6.18 7.76
C ASP A 83 -23.81 6.89 9.12
N ARG A 84 -23.99 6.13 10.22
CA ARG A 84 -23.86 6.68 11.58
C ARG A 84 -22.45 7.17 11.91
N LEU A 85 -21.42 6.53 11.35
CA LEU A 85 -20.03 6.95 11.53
C LEU A 85 -19.75 8.25 10.77
N LYS A 86 -20.35 8.39 9.59
CA LYS A 86 -20.27 9.58 8.74
C LYS A 86 -20.83 10.80 9.45
N GLU A 87 -22.05 10.71 9.99
CA GLU A 87 -22.68 11.79 10.76
C GLU A 87 -21.84 12.25 11.96
N LYS A 88 -21.07 11.32 12.56
CA LYS A 88 -20.29 11.61 13.77
C LYS A 88 -18.86 12.09 13.50
N PHE A 89 -18.25 11.68 12.40
CA PHE A 89 -16.81 11.87 12.18
C PHE A 89 -16.42 12.40 10.78
N MET A 90 -17.31 12.33 9.78
CA MET A 90 -17.02 12.75 8.41
C MET A 90 -17.85 13.97 8.03
N HIS A 91 -17.35 15.15 8.39
CA HIS A 91 -17.94 16.44 8.01
C HIS A 91 -17.56 16.78 6.56
N ASP A 92 -18.30 16.32 5.54
CA ASP A 92 -18.21 16.70 4.09
C ASP A 92 -16.80 16.89 3.47
N LYS A 93 -15.75 16.42 4.13
CA LYS A 93 -14.36 16.64 3.74
C LYS A 93 -14.00 15.61 2.68
N THR A 94 -13.89 16.08 1.45
CA THR A 94 -13.27 15.31 0.39
C THR A 94 -11.75 15.34 0.53
N ILE A 95 -11.09 14.22 0.27
CA ILE A 95 -9.64 14.13 0.23
C ILE A 95 -9.19 14.05 -1.23
N SER A 96 -8.09 14.73 -1.56
CA SER A 96 -7.52 14.69 -2.90
C SER A 96 -6.87 13.34 -3.20
N LEU A 97 -6.71 13.00 -4.47
CA LEU A 97 -6.05 11.75 -4.88
C LEU A 97 -4.64 11.61 -4.27
N GLY A 98 -3.87 12.70 -4.19
CA GLY A 98 -2.55 12.70 -3.55
C GLY A 98 -2.62 12.37 -2.06
N GLN A 99 -3.63 12.89 -1.35
CA GLN A 99 -3.86 12.54 0.06
C GLN A 99 -4.25 11.07 0.21
N VAL A 100 -5.07 10.52 -0.71
CA VAL A 100 -5.38 9.08 -0.72
C VAL A 100 -4.11 8.24 -0.86
N MET A 101 -3.25 8.59 -1.82
CA MET A 101 -1.97 7.90 -2.02
C MET A 101 -1.10 7.93 -0.76
N VAL A 102 -0.96 9.10 -0.13
CA VAL A 102 -0.18 9.26 1.11
C VAL A 102 -0.78 8.44 2.25
N LEU A 103 -2.10 8.50 2.44
CA LEU A 103 -2.79 7.75 3.50
C LEU A 103 -2.69 6.23 3.28
N ARG A 104 -2.72 5.75 2.03
CA ARG A 104 -2.53 4.32 1.70
C ARG A 104 -1.10 3.83 1.94
N VAL A 105 -0.12 4.75 2.00
CA VAL A 105 1.28 4.46 2.35
C VAL A 105 1.52 4.57 3.86
N MET A 106 0.59 5.12 4.64
CA MET A 106 0.73 5.15 6.09
C MET A 106 0.38 3.78 6.69
N PRO A 107 1.30 3.13 7.44
CA PRO A 107 1.07 1.78 7.98
C PRO A 107 -0.01 1.74 9.07
N PHE A 108 -0.28 2.88 9.72
CA PHE A 108 -1.29 2.99 10.79
C PHE A 108 -2.72 3.10 10.25
N VAL A 109 -2.88 3.42 8.97
CA VAL A 109 -4.20 3.55 8.34
C VAL A 109 -4.60 2.18 7.80
N SER A 110 -5.67 1.62 8.37
CA SER A 110 -6.21 0.34 7.89
C SER A 110 -6.69 0.47 6.44
N PHE A 111 -6.26 -0.47 5.60
CA PHE A 111 -6.62 -0.53 4.18
C PHE A 111 -8.14 -0.54 3.96
N ASN A 112 -8.85 -1.36 4.73
CA ASN A 112 -10.29 -1.52 4.60
C ASN A 112 -11.03 -0.27 5.07
N LEU A 113 -10.53 0.39 6.12
CA LEU A 113 -11.13 1.63 6.63
C LEU A 113 -11.04 2.75 5.59
N LEU A 114 -9.89 2.91 4.95
CA LEU A 114 -9.72 3.91 3.89
C LEU A 114 -10.55 3.57 2.65
N SER A 115 -10.68 2.30 2.28
CA SER A 115 -11.59 1.89 1.20
C SER A 115 -13.05 2.21 1.53
N VAL A 116 -13.50 1.99 2.76
CA VAL A 116 -14.85 2.39 3.21
C VAL A 116 -15.02 3.91 3.19
N TYR A 117 -14.01 4.66 3.65
CA TYR A 117 -14.03 6.12 3.61
C TYR A 117 -14.18 6.65 2.18
N LEU A 118 -13.43 6.08 1.23
CA LEU A 118 -13.52 6.43 -0.18
C LEU A 118 -14.89 6.09 -0.75
N MET A 119 -15.47 4.95 -0.37
CA MET A 119 -16.82 4.57 -0.79
C MET A 119 -17.83 5.66 -0.43
N GLU A 120 -17.79 6.16 0.80
CA GLU A 120 -18.69 7.22 1.30
C GLU A 120 -18.45 8.59 0.67
N MET A 121 -17.21 8.90 0.34
CA MET A 121 -16.84 10.17 -0.28
C MET A 121 -17.28 10.24 -1.75
N THR A 122 -17.37 9.10 -2.44
CA THR A 122 -17.66 9.03 -3.86
C THR A 122 -19.14 8.76 -4.15
N LYS A 123 -19.65 9.30 -5.26
CA LYS A 123 -21.07 9.19 -5.61
C LYS A 123 -21.41 7.92 -6.39
N SER A 124 -20.40 7.25 -6.94
CA SER A 124 -20.59 6.08 -7.80
C SER A 124 -19.45 5.08 -7.66
N TYR A 125 -19.72 3.81 -7.99
CA TYR A 125 -18.69 2.77 -8.08
C TYR A 125 -17.53 3.16 -9.00
N LYS A 126 -17.79 3.87 -10.11
CA LYS A 126 -16.75 4.29 -11.05
C LYS A 126 -15.79 5.30 -10.42
N GLU A 127 -16.33 6.26 -9.69
CA GLU A 127 -15.55 7.26 -8.98
C GLU A 127 -14.75 6.61 -7.85
N TYR A 128 -15.37 5.73 -7.06
CA TYR A 128 -14.68 4.91 -6.06
C TYR A 128 -13.51 4.15 -6.67
N ALA A 129 -13.75 3.42 -7.77
CA ALA A 129 -12.74 2.63 -8.44
C ALA A 129 -11.59 3.51 -8.92
N LEU A 130 -11.86 4.69 -9.49
CA LEU A 130 -10.83 5.62 -9.93
C LEU A 130 -9.93 6.08 -8.76
N TYR A 131 -10.52 6.63 -7.70
CA TYR A 131 -9.76 7.11 -6.53
C TYR A 131 -9.00 5.98 -5.85
N SER A 132 -9.65 4.83 -5.69
CA SER A 132 -9.05 3.69 -5.01
C SER A 132 -7.90 3.14 -5.84
N LEU A 133 -8.12 2.77 -7.10
CA LEU A 133 -7.11 2.18 -7.98
C LEU A 133 -5.90 3.09 -8.15
N LEU A 134 -6.11 4.37 -8.45
CA LEU A 134 -4.99 5.32 -8.55
C LEU A 134 -4.26 5.47 -7.21
N GLY A 135 -5.01 5.50 -6.09
CA GLY A 135 -4.45 5.54 -4.74
C GLY A 135 -3.57 4.33 -4.40
N LEU A 136 -3.76 3.17 -5.05
CA LEU A 136 -2.99 1.95 -4.82
C LEU A 136 -1.63 1.94 -5.53
N ILE A 137 -1.42 2.82 -6.50
CA ILE A 137 -0.15 2.89 -7.25
C ILE A 137 1.01 3.21 -6.30
N ALA A 138 0.84 4.23 -5.45
CA ALA A 138 1.88 4.66 -4.52
C ALA A 138 2.38 3.53 -3.57
N PRO A 139 1.52 2.84 -2.79
CA PRO A 139 1.99 1.75 -1.94
C PRO A 139 2.52 0.55 -2.74
N ALA A 140 1.92 0.21 -3.89
CA ALA A 140 2.39 -0.89 -4.72
C ALA A 140 3.81 -0.64 -5.23
N VAL A 141 4.09 0.57 -5.73
CA VAL A 141 5.42 0.96 -6.22
C VAL A 141 6.41 1.06 -5.08
N LEU A 142 6.11 1.85 -4.04
CA LEU A 142 7.05 2.16 -2.98
C LEU A 142 7.49 0.90 -2.23
N TYR A 143 6.55 0.10 -1.71
CA TYR A 143 6.91 -1.05 -0.89
C TYR A 143 7.55 -2.17 -1.68
N THR A 144 7.11 -2.39 -2.91
CA THR A 144 7.76 -3.38 -3.79
C THR A 144 9.17 -2.92 -4.17
N ALA A 145 9.37 -1.63 -4.44
CA ALA A 145 10.70 -1.07 -4.69
C ALA A 145 11.62 -1.31 -3.48
N PHE A 146 11.14 -1.07 -2.27
CA PHE A 146 11.88 -1.38 -1.04
C PHE A 146 12.23 -2.87 -0.95
N GLY A 147 11.28 -3.76 -1.20
CA GLY A 147 11.54 -5.20 -1.23
C GLY A 147 12.62 -5.58 -2.24
N ASN A 148 12.50 -5.09 -3.47
CA ASN A 148 13.49 -5.33 -4.52
C ASN A 148 14.87 -4.75 -4.16
N ALA A 149 14.92 -3.56 -3.57
CA ALA A 149 16.15 -2.92 -3.13
C ALA A 149 16.85 -3.76 -2.05
N ILE A 150 16.09 -4.26 -1.07
CA ILE A 150 16.61 -5.13 0.00
C ILE A 150 17.22 -6.42 -0.57
N SER A 151 16.60 -6.97 -1.61
CA SER A 151 17.07 -8.19 -2.28
C SER A 151 18.31 -8.02 -3.16
N THR A 152 18.59 -6.81 -3.65
CA THR A 152 19.57 -6.60 -4.74
C THR A 152 20.75 -5.73 -4.33
N LEU A 153 20.55 -4.81 -3.40
CA LEU A 153 21.58 -3.88 -2.97
C LEU A 153 22.46 -4.50 -1.88
N SER A 154 23.73 -4.10 -1.86
CA SER A 154 24.60 -4.46 -0.75
C SER A 154 24.24 -3.64 0.49
N TRP A 155 24.59 -4.14 1.67
CA TRP A 155 24.35 -3.42 2.93
C TRP A 155 25.05 -2.04 2.94
N LEU A 156 26.21 -1.92 2.29
CA LEU A 156 26.93 -0.65 2.13
C LEU A 156 26.16 0.35 1.29
N THR A 157 25.60 -0.08 0.15
CA THR A 157 24.83 0.83 -0.70
C THR A 157 23.52 1.26 -0.04
N MET A 158 22.88 0.38 0.75
CA MET A 158 21.73 0.77 1.57
C MET A 158 22.09 1.83 2.62
N LEU A 159 23.22 1.69 3.32
CA LEU A 159 23.68 2.67 4.31
C LEU A 159 23.99 4.02 3.65
N LEU A 160 24.66 4.02 2.50
CA LEU A 160 24.93 5.25 1.74
C LEU A 160 23.63 5.93 1.31
N LEU A 161 22.66 5.17 0.82
CA LEU A 161 21.37 5.71 0.38
C LEU A 161 20.59 6.30 1.56
N LEU A 162 20.65 5.66 2.74
CA LEU A 162 20.07 6.19 3.97
C LEU A 162 20.77 7.49 4.41
N LEU A 163 22.10 7.55 4.39
CA LEU A 163 22.86 8.77 4.69
C LEU A 163 22.51 9.92 3.75
N VAL A 164 22.35 9.65 2.46
CA VAL A 164 21.92 10.64 1.47
C VAL A 164 20.52 11.16 1.81
N LEU A 165 19.56 10.27 2.07
CA LEU A 165 18.19 10.66 2.44
C LEU A 165 18.15 11.50 3.73
N VAL A 166 18.92 11.12 4.75
CA VAL A 166 19.05 11.89 6.00
C VAL A 166 19.63 13.27 5.73
N THR A 167 20.67 13.35 4.90
CA THR A 167 21.31 14.63 4.53
C THR A 167 20.35 15.53 3.77
N VAL A 168 19.61 14.99 2.80
CA VAL A 168 18.57 15.71 2.05
C VAL A 168 17.47 16.20 2.99
N TYR A 169 17.02 15.35 3.92
CA TYR A 169 16.01 15.73 4.91
C TYR A 169 16.47 16.92 5.77
N PHE A 170 17.69 16.87 6.31
CA PHE A 170 18.26 18.00 7.07
C PHE A 170 18.43 19.26 6.21
N PHE A 171 18.85 19.10 4.96
CA PHE A 171 19.02 20.23 4.04
C PHE A 171 17.68 20.91 3.72
N VAL A 172 16.65 20.14 3.39
CA VAL A 172 15.29 20.65 3.16
C VAL A 172 14.74 21.34 4.42
N GLY A 173 14.95 20.73 5.60
CA GLY A 173 14.55 21.34 6.87
C GLY A 173 15.25 22.68 7.13
N LYS A 174 16.54 22.79 6.79
CA LYS A 174 17.32 24.03 6.91
C LYS A 174 16.83 25.11 5.94
N VAL A 175 16.55 24.75 4.68
CA VAL A 175 16.02 25.68 3.65
C VAL A 175 14.62 26.18 4.02
N HIS A 176 13.77 25.31 4.59
CA HIS A 176 12.45 25.72 5.05
C HIS A 176 12.57 26.70 6.22
N LYS A 177 13.43 26.41 7.20
CA LYS A 177 13.66 27.28 8.36
C LYS A 177 14.23 28.65 7.97
N SER A 178 15.12 28.72 6.98
CA SER A 178 15.68 30.00 6.51
C SER A 178 14.67 30.88 5.77
N ARG A 179 13.61 30.30 5.17
CA ARG A 179 12.54 31.07 4.53
C ARG A 179 11.55 31.62 5.55
N THR A 180 11.23 30.88 6.61
CA THR A 180 10.29 31.33 7.65
C THR A 180 10.87 32.40 8.59
N THR A 181 12.20 32.55 8.67
CA THR A 181 12.86 33.60 9.49
C THR A 181 13.18 34.89 8.72
N ALA A 182 12.92 34.93 7.41
CA ALA A 182 13.18 36.09 6.56
C ALA A 182 11.90 36.91 6.24
N ASP A 183 10.74 36.43 6.69
CA ASP A 183 9.44 37.12 6.70
C ASP A 183 9.12 37.59 8.13
#